data_AF-A0A958TKZ3-F1
#
_entry.id   AF-A0A958TKZ3-F1
#
_cell.length_a   1.000
_cell.length_b   1.000
_cell.length_c   1.000
_cell.angle_alpha   90.00
_cell.angle_beta   90.00
_cell.angle_gamma   90.00
#
_symmetry.space_group_name_H-M   'P 1'
#
loop_
_entity.id
_entity.type
_entity.pdbx_description
1 polymer ?
#
loop_
_entity_poly.entity_id
_entity_poly.type
_entity_poly.pdbx_seq_one_letter_code
_entity_poly.pdbx_strand_id
1 'polypeptide(L)'
;MDIQKVKYSRKNNKVTVDYFDHRGKWSGEITVDPHPDFIKSLDAITEDMVLICELNDESIWKYKVTGISIGGEDEYLGVVIIGQKEVLNKKVFNIITPFVMFEEEHSDYENCGDLKKKVDLILKETEELLNGKTSQMKLDFHDKTNSLKMAVI
;
A
#
# COMPACT_ATOMS: atom_id res chain seq x y z
N MET A 1 -10.65 -11.09 -5.10
CA MET A 1 -10.77 -10.24 -3.90
C MET A 1 -10.52 -8.83 -4.39
N ASP A 2 -11.26 -7.84 -3.93
CA ASP A 2 -11.08 -6.47 -4.41
C ASP A 2 -10.48 -5.60 -3.30
N ILE A 3 -9.17 -5.42 -3.32
CA ILE A 3 -8.44 -4.68 -2.29
C ILE A 3 -8.63 -3.18 -2.50
N GLN A 4 -9.18 -2.52 -1.49
CA GLN A 4 -9.45 -1.08 -1.50
C GLN A 4 -8.38 -0.29 -0.75
N LYS A 5 -7.67 -0.92 0.19
CA LYS A 5 -6.65 -0.23 0.97
C LYS A 5 -5.63 -1.19 1.53
N VAL A 6 -4.38 -0.77 1.53
CA VAL A 6 -3.27 -1.48 2.17
C VAL A 6 -2.46 -0.48 2.97
N LYS A 7 -2.11 -0.81 4.21
CA LYS A 7 -1.18 -0.05 5.04
C LYS A 7 -0.20 -0.98 5.72
N TYR A 8 1.07 -0.58 5.78
CA TYR A 8 2.14 -1.31 6.42
C TYR A 8 2.88 -0.44 7.45
N SER A 9 2.83 -0.90 8.70
CA SER A 9 3.61 -0.36 9.80
C SER A 9 4.91 -1.16 9.97
N ARG A 10 6.01 -0.63 9.41
CA ARG A 10 7.36 -1.21 9.55
C ARG A 10 7.83 -1.35 11.00
N LYS A 11 7.34 -0.50 11.91
CA LYS A 11 7.72 -0.54 13.33
C LYS A 11 7.14 -1.77 14.04
N ASN A 12 5.93 -2.16 13.66
CA ASN A 12 5.17 -3.19 14.34
C ASN A 12 5.01 -4.46 13.48
N ASN A 13 5.65 -4.51 12.31
CA ASN A 13 5.45 -5.55 11.30
C ASN A 13 3.95 -5.84 11.08
N LYS A 14 3.16 -4.78 10.92
CA LYS A 14 1.69 -4.89 10.85
C LYS A 14 1.18 -4.41 9.51
N VAL A 15 0.48 -5.28 8.79
CA VAL A 15 -0.24 -4.96 7.56
C VAL A 15 -1.73 -4.86 7.87
N THR A 16 -2.37 -3.76 7.46
CA THR A 16 -3.81 -3.56 7.54
C THR A 16 -4.36 -3.52 6.12
N VAL A 17 -5.42 -4.29 5.85
CA VAL A 17 -6.04 -4.39 4.52
C VAL A 17 -7.54 -4.17 4.65
N ASP A 18 -8.08 -3.30 3.78
CA ASP A 18 -9.52 -3.20 3.54
C ASP A 18 -9.81 -3.78 2.15
N TYR A 19 -10.79 -4.67 2.04
CA TYR A 19 -11.15 -5.30 0.77
C TYR A 19 -12.64 -5.67 0.72
N PHE A 20 -13.16 -5.89 -0.49
CA PHE A 20 -14.47 -6.49 -0.74
C PHE A 20 -14.34 -7.92 -1.26
N ASP A 21 -15.27 -8.77 -0.84
CA ASP A 21 -15.52 -10.07 -1.44
C ASP A 21 -17.03 -10.32 -1.62
N HIS A 22 -17.40 -11.53 -2.05
CA HIS A 22 -18.81 -11.91 -2.26
C HIS A 22 -19.68 -11.84 -0.99
N ARG A 23 -19.09 -11.67 0.19
CA ARG A 23 -19.77 -11.56 1.49
C ARG A 23 -19.85 -10.12 1.99
N GLY A 24 -19.19 -9.18 1.32
CA GLY A 24 -19.23 -7.76 1.64
C GLY A 24 -17.86 -7.18 1.98
N LYS A 25 -17.85 -6.15 2.82
CA LYS A 25 -16.63 -5.41 3.19
C LYS A 25 -15.91 -6.06 4.36
N TRP A 26 -14.61 -6.19 4.23
CA TRP A 26 -13.72 -6.70 5.24
C TRP A 26 -12.62 -5.70 5.57
N SER A 27 -12.28 -5.64 6.85
CA SER A 27 -11.12 -4.92 7.34
C SER A 27 -10.35 -5.86 8.26
N GLY A 28 -9.06 -6.00 7.99
CA GLY A 28 -8.21 -6.94 8.69
C GLY A 28 -6.86 -6.34 9.03
N GLU A 29 -6.25 -6.87 10.08
CA GLU A 29 -4.84 -6.65 10.34
C GLU A 29 -4.12 -7.97 10.55
N ILE A 30 -2.88 -8.03 10.06
CA ILE A 30 -1.99 -9.16 10.20
C ILE A 30 -0.66 -8.63 10.71
N THR A 31 -0.20 -9.18 11.83
CA THR A 31 1.15 -8.94 12.33
C THR A 31 2.06 -10.02 11.77
N VAL A 32 2.90 -9.67 10.81
CA VAL A 32 3.75 -10.58 10.05
C VAL A 32 4.98 -9.85 9.53
N ASP A 33 6.11 -10.54 9.44
CA ASP A 33 7.27 -10.06 8.68
C ASP A 33 7.03 -10.32 7.18
N PRO A 34 6.67 -9.29 6.39
CA PRO A 34 6.28 -9.48 5.01
C PRO A 34 7.49 -9.92 4.16
N HIS A 35 7.20 -10.61 3.05
CA HIS A 35 8.25 -10.91 2.09
C HIS A 35 8.91 -9.62 1.56
N PRO A 36 10.23 -9.60 1.28
CA PRO A 36 10.92 -8.40 0.77
C PRO A 36 10.30 -7.79 -0.49
N ASP A 37 9.65 -8.60 -1.33
CA ASP A 37 8.99 -8.13 -2.55
C ASP A 37 7.81 -7.19 -2.25
N PHE A 38 7.04 -7.45 -1.18
CA PHE A 38 5.99 -6.54 -0.72
C PHE A 38 6.56 -5.20 -0.24
N ILE A 39 7.72 -5.23 0.42
CA ILE A 39 8.39 -3.99 0.87
C ILE A 39 8.90 -3.21 -0.34
N LYS A 40 9.53 -3.90 -1.30
CA LYS A 40 10.04 -3.30 -2.55
C LYS A 40 8.93 -2.71 -3.40
N SER A 41 7.76 -3.34 -3.48
CA SER A 41 6.64 -2.82 -4.27
C SER A 41 6.11 -1.51 -3.68
N LEU A 42 6.06 -1.36 -2.36
CA LEU A 42 5.76 -0.08 -1.70
C LEU A 42 6.86 0.96 -1.95
N ASP A 43 8.13 0.58 -1.81
CA ASP A 43 9.26 1.49 -2.01
C ASP A 43 9.33 2.02 -3.46
N ALA A 44 8.88 1.22 -4.44
CA ALA A 44 8.90 1.55 -5.87
C ALA A 44 8.02 2.75 -6.27
N ILE A 45 7.01 3.11 -5.46
CA ILE A 45 6.13 4.28 -5.71
C ILE A 45 6.51 5.52 -4.87
N THR A 46 7.69 5.51 -4.24
CA THR A 46 8.16 6.64 -3.44
C THR A 46 8.41 7.88 -4.29
N GLU A 47 9.00 7.70 -5.48
CA GLU A 47 9.24 8.78 -6.43
C GLU A 47 7.93 9.36 -6.96
N ASP A 48 6.97 8.50 -7.31
CA ASP A 48 5.63 8.93 -7.73
C ASP A 48 4.98 9.82 -6.66
N MET A 49 5.00 9.41 -5.39
CA MET A 49 4.47 10.22 -4.28
C MET A 49 5.15 11.59 -4.16
N VAL A 50 6.48 11.65 -4.34
CA VAL A 50 7.25 12.90 -4.25
C VAL A 50 6.88 13.84 -5.40
N LEU A 51 6.75 13.32 -6.62
CA LEU A 51 6.36 14.09 -7.80
C LEU A 51 4.90 14.58 -7.70
N ILE A 52 3.96 13.68 -7.36
CA ILE A 52 2.54 14.01 -7.22
C ILE A 52 2.31 15.11 -6.18
N CYS A 53 3.07 15.10 -5.08
CA CYS A 53 2.97 16.10 -4.03
C CYS A 53 3.86 17.34 -4.25
N GLU A 54 4.53 17.44 -5.41
CA GLU A 54 5.46 18.53 -5.74
C GLU A 54 6.52 18.79 -4.65
N LEU A 55 7.00 17.71 -4.02
CA LEU A 55 7.94 17.78 -2.91
C LEU A 55 9.35 18.03 -3.43
N ASN A 56 9.78 19.30 -3.42
CA ASN A 56 11.14 19.71 -3.77
C ASN A 56 12.15 19.34 -2.67
N ASP A 57 12.50 18.06 -2.58
CA ASP A 57 13.45 17.54 -1.58
C ASP A 57 14.47 16.60 -2.21
N GLU A 58 15.74 17.01 -2.18
CA GLU A 58 16.88 16.20 -2.63
C GLU A 58 17.08 14.93 -1.79
N SER A 59 16.44 14.83 -0.62
CA SER A 59 16.50 13.68 0.29
C SER A 59 15.36 12.67 0.08
N ILE A 60 15.10 12.24 -1.17
CA ILE A 60 14.03 11.25 -1.49
C ILE A 60 14.10 9.98 -0.60
N TRP A 61 15.30 9.56 -0.21
CA TRP A 61 15.55 8.41 0.65
C TRP A 61 14.98 8.54 2.09
N LYS A 62 14.58 9.75 2.52
CA LYS A 62 13.93 9.99 3.82
C LYS A 62 12.43 9.71 3.78
N TYR A 63 11.85 9.61 2.58
CA TYR A 63 10.45 9.29 2.39
C TYR A 63 10.27 7.78 2.37
N LYS A 64 9.13 7.34 2.92
CA LYS A 64 8.73 5.94 2.91
C LYS A 64 7.25 5.86 2.62
N VAL A 65 6.90 5.15 1.56
CA VAL A 65 5.51 4.76 1.36
C VAL A 65 5.13 3.68 2.37
N THR A 66 3.98 3.88 2.97
CA THR A 66 3.40 3.02 4.01
C THR A 66 2.07 2.44 3.58
N GLY A 67 1.55 2.76 2.41
CA GLY A 67 0.29 2.21 1.96
C GLY A 67 -0.30 2.94 0.77
N ILE A 68 -1.43 2.41 0.31
CA ILE A 68 -2.24 2.93 -0.78
C ILE A 68 -3.73 2.80 -0.42
N SER A 69 -4.55 3.63 -1.04
CA SER A 69 -6.01 3.50 -1.06
C SER A 69 -6.47 3.56 -2.51
N ILE A 70 -7.11 2.50 -2.98
CA ILE A 70 -7.77 2.45 -4.29
C ILE A 70 -9.13 3.13 -4.16
N GLY A 71 -9.57 3.76 -5.24
CA GLY A 71 -10.90 4.33 -5.35
C GLY A 71 -11.27 4.57 -6.81
N GLY A 72 -12.51 5.02 -7.04
CA GLY A 72 -13.06 5.13 -8.38
C GLY A 72 -13.50 3.78 -8.96
N GLU A 73 -14.16 3.84 -10.11
CA GLU A 73 -14.71 2.69 -10.83
C GLU A 73 -14.44 2.89 -12.33
N ASP A 74 -14.31 1.80 -13.07
CA ASP A 74 -14.08 1.77 -14.51
C ASP A 74 -12.94 2.73 -14.94
N GLU A 75 -13.23 3.71 -15.79
CA GLU A 75 -12.29 4.68 -16.35
C GLU A 75 -11.79 5.70 -15.30
N TYR A 76 -12.45 5.79 -14.15
CA TYR A 76 -12.07 6.68 -13.05
C TYR A 76 -11.30 5.97 -11.93
N LEU A 77 -10.90 4.71 -12.14
CA LEU A 77 -10.10 3.96 -11.19
C LEU A 77 -8.76 4.69 -10.92
N GLY A 78 -8.38 4.77 -9.66
CA GLY A 78 -7.17 5.48 -9.24
C GLY A 78 -6.70 5.16 -7.84
N VAL A 79 -5.73 5.93 -7.37
CA VAL A 79 -5.04 5.69 -6.09
C VAL A 79 -4.75 6.97 -5.32
N VAL A 80 -4.79 6.85 -4.00
CA VAL A 80 -4.13 7.75 -3.04
C VAL A 80 -2.94 7.01 -2.43
N ILE A 81 -1.74 7.61 -2.49
CA ILE A 81 -0.54 7.07 -1.86
C ILE A 81 -0.42 7.64 -0.44
N ILE A 82 -0.07 6.76 0.50
CA ILE A 82 0.06 7.06 1.93
C ILE A 82 1.53 6.86 2.32
N GLY A 83 2.24 7.94 2.56
CA GLY A 83 3.63 7.89 2.96
C GLY A 83 3.94 8.68 4.21
N GLN A 84 5.22 8.68 4.55
CA GLN A 84 5.75 9.42 5.68
C GLN A 84 7.19 9.84 5.44
N LYS A 85 7.61 10.89 6.14
CA LYS A 85 8.99 11.35 6.22
C LYS A 85 9.39 11.48 7.68
N GLU A 86 10.58 10.99 8.04
CA GLU A 86 11.15 11.29 9.35
C GLU A 86 11.69 12.72 9.35
N VAL A 87 11.23 13.52 10.31
CA VAL A 87 11.65 14.91 10.51
C VAL A 87 12.43 15.04 11.83
N LEU A 88 12.88 16.25 12.15
CA LEU A 88 13.68 16.55 13.34
C LEU A 88 13.10 15.86 14.60
N ASN A 89 14.01 15.31 15.41
CA ASN A 89 13.70 14.61 16.67
C ASN A 89 12.87 13.34 16.51
N LYS A 90 13.09 12.56 15.44
CA LYS A 90 12.41 11.28 15.16
C LYS A 90 10.88 11.40 15.06
N LYS A 91 10.37 12.61 14.83
CA LYS A 91 8.95 12.83 14.58
C LYS A 91 8.63 12.37 13.16
N VAL A 92 7.39 11.94 12.96
CA VAL A 92 6.90 11.46 11.67
C VAL A 92 5.99 12.52 11.07
N PHE A 93 6.29 12.95 9.86
CA PHE A 93 5.42 13.76 9.02
C PHE A 93 4.70 12.84 8.05
N ASN A 94 3.36 12.79 8.10
CA ASN A 94 2.56 11.94 7.21
C ASN A 94 2.24 12.70 5.92
N ILE A 95 2.28 11.99 4.80
CA ILE A 95 2.03 12.51 3.46
C ILE A 95 0.90 11.68 2.86
N ILE A 96 -0.12 12.36 2.36
CA ILE A 96 -1.24 11.77 1.63
C ILE A 96 -1.31 12.49 0.31
N THR A 97 -1.18 11.77 -0.80
CA THR A 97 -1.26 12.40 -2.12
C THR A 97 -2.69 12.83 -2.45
N PRO A 98 -2.89 13.79 -3.36
CA PRO A 98 -4.10 13.85 -4.16
C PRO A 98 -4.43 12.49 -4.80
N PHE A 99 -5.71 12.29 -5.13
CA PHE A 99 -6.15 11.12 -5.87
C PHE A 99 -5.66 11.20 -7.32
N VAL A 100 -5.02 10.14 -7.80
CA VAL A 100 -4.51 10.03 -9.17
C VAL A 100 -5.24 8.92 -9.89
N MET A 101 -5.94 9.26 -10.97
CA MET A 101 -6.58 8.29 -11.86
C MET A 101 -5.52 7.56 -12.69
N PHE A 102 -5.81 6.34 -13.09
CA PHE A 102 -4.86 5.53 -13.86
C PHE A 102 -4.96 5.73 -15.37
N GLU A 103 -6.12 6.17 -15.86
CA GLU A 103 -6.33 6.47 -17.28
C GLU A 103 -5.73 7.84 -17.64
N GLU A 104 -4.87 7.86 -18.65
CA GLU A 104 -4.14 9.06 -19.11
C GLU A 104 -5.09 10.18 -19.54
N GLU A 105 -6.27 9.83 -20.07
CA GLU A 105 -7.29 10.81 -20.49
C GLU A 105 -7.94 11.56 -19.32
N HIS A 106 -7.75 11.07 -18.09
CA HIS A 106 -8.41 11.58 -16.88
C HIS A 106 -7.42 11.95 -15.76
N SER A 107 -6.12 11.78 -15.99
CA SER A 107 -5.08 12.00 -15.00
C SER A 107 -4.20 13.20 -15.38
N ASP A 108 -3.98 14.10 -14.42
CA ASP A 108 -3.00 15.18 -14.53
C ASP A 108 -1.56 14.71 -14.22
N TYR A 109 -1.39 13.45 -13.78
CA TYR A 109 -0.08 12.85 -13.52
C TYR A 109 0.43 12.07 -14.74
N GLU A 110 1.50 12.56 -15.37
CA GLU A 110 2.05 12.04 -16.62
C GLU A 110 2.44 10.55 -16.56
N ASN A 111 2.84 10.05 -15.39
CA ASN A 111 3.27 8.66 -15.23
C ASN A 111 2.16 7.74 -14.68
N CYS A 112 0.88 8.12 -14.81
CA CYS A 112 -0.24 7.35 -14.22
C CYS A 112 -0.31 5.89 -14.69
N GLY A 113 0.01 5.62 -15.95
CA GLY A 113 0.06 4.25 -16.49
C GLY A 113 1.17 3.38 -15.88
N ASP A 114 2.34 3.96 -15.57
CA ASP A 114 3.42 3.26 -14.86
C ASP A 114 3.10 3.10 -13.37
N LEU A 115 2.53 4.12 -12.75
CA LEU A 115 2.01 4.08 -11.39
C LEU A 115 0.99 2.94 -11.24
N LYS A 116 0.07 2.78 -12.20
CA LYS A 116 -0.89 1.67 -12.22
C LYS A 116 -0.20 0.31 -12.12
N LYS A 117 0.84 0.07 -12.93
CA LYS A 117 1.58 -1.21 -12.92
C LYS A 117 2.25 -1.47 -11.57
N LYS A 118 2.84 -0.43 -10.96
CA LYS A 118 3.45 -0.52 -9.63
C LYS A 118 2.40 -0.78 -8.54
N VAL A 119 1.24 -0.13 -8.64
CA VAL A 119 0.09 -0.38 -7.73
C VAL A 119 -0.43 -1.80 -7.89
N ASP A 120 -0.63 -2.28 -9.12
CA ASP A 120 -1.05 -3.67 -9.39
C ASP A 120 -0.09 -4.69 -8.75
N LEU A 121 1.22 -4.39 -8.73
CA LEU A 121 2.22 -5.21 -8.03
C LEU A 121 2.05 -5.17 -6.49
N ILE A 122 1.74 -4.02 -5.91
CA ILE A 122 1.44 -3.91 -4.46
C ILE A 122 0.20 -4.75 -4.12
N LEU A 123 -0.85 -4.66 -4.93
CA LEU A 123 -2.08 -5.44 -4.73
C LEU A 123 -1.79 -6.94 -4.82
N LYS A 124 -1.05 -7.37 -5.85
CA LYS A 124 -0.62 -8.78 -5.99
C LYS A 124 0.17 -9.26 -4.78
N GLU A 125 1.20 -8.53 -4.35
CA GLU A 125 2.01 -8.92 -3.18
C GLU A 125 1.18 -8.92 -1.89
N THR A 126 0.16 -8.06 -1.79
CA THR A 126 -0.80 -8.08 -0.68
C THR A 126 -1.63 -9.36 -0.69
N GLU A 127 -2.16 -9.77 -1.84
CA GLU A 127 -2.89 -11.04 -1.98
C GLU A 127 -2.00 -12.23 -1.61
N GLU A 128 -0.75 -12.26 -2.11
CA GLU A 128 0.20 -13.32 -1.77
C GLU A 128 0.52 -13.36 -0.26
N LEU A 129 0.66 -12.19 0.38
CA LEU A 129 0.85 -12.09 1.83
C LEU A 129 -0.37 -12.60 2.61
N LEU A 130 -1.58 -12.25 2.19
CA LEU A 130 -2.82 -12.76 2.78
C LEU A 130 -2.95 -14.28 2.61
N ASN A 131 -2.43 -14.82 1.50
CA ASN A 131 -2.31 -16.25 1.24
C ASN A 131 -1.11 -16.91 1.95
N GLY A 132 -0.34 -16.15 2.73
CA GLY A 132 0.70 -16.67 3.63
C GLY A 132 2.14 -16.54 3.14
N LYS A 133 2.41 -15.84 2.03
CA LYS A 133 3.78 -15.48 1.61
C LYS A 133 4.42 -14.56 2.64
N THR A 134 5.52 -15.01 3.25
CA THR A 134 6.25 -14.27 4.30
C THR A 134 7.75 -14.44 4.07
N SER A 135 8.57 -13.64 4.77
CA SER A 135 10.04 -13.76 4.72
C SER A 135 10.56 -15.15 5.11
N GLN A 136 9.79 -15.92 5.90
CA GLN A 136 10.15 -17.23 6.45
C GLN A 136 9.58 -18.43 5.67
N MET A 137 9.47 -18.39 4.34
CA MET A 137 9.36 -19.64 3.57
C MET A 137 10.70 -20.41 3.56
N LYS A 138 11.15 -20.81 4.74
CA LYS A 138 12.06 -21.92 5.06
C LYS A 138 11.72 -22.44 6.47
N LEU A 139 10.92 -23.51 6.46
CA LEU A 139 10.60 -24.47 7.53
C LEU A 139 9.91 -23.98 8.82
N ASP A 140 8.76 -24.64 9.03
CA ASP A 140 8.17 -25.14 10.28
C ASP A 140 7.00 -24.44 10.99
N PHE A 141 6.13 -25.34 11.43
CA PHE A 141 4.77 -25.28 11.92
C PHE A 141 4.62 -24.57 13.28
N HIS A 142 3.85 -23.47 13.35
CA HIS A 142 2.78 -23.28 14.36
C HIS A 142 2.02 -21.94 14.18
N ASP A 143 0.70 -22.03 14.40
CA ASP A 143 -0.35 -21.02 14.65
C ASP A 143 -0.08 -19.53 14.34
N LYS A 144 -0.52 -19.10 13.15
CA LYS A 144 -0.75 -17.68 12.84
C LYS A 144 -2.10 -17.25 13.40
N THR A 145 -2.11 -16.31 14.36
CA THR A 145 -3.35 -15.66 14.82
C THR A 145 -3.78 -14.60 13.79
N ASN A 146 -4.45 -15.02 12.72
CA ASN A 146 -5.11 -14.09 11.79
C ASN A 146 -6.41 -13.59 12.43
N SER A 147 -6.53 -12.27 12.65
CA SER A 147 -7.80 -11.66 13.05
C SER A 147 -8.38 -10.82 11.91
N LEU A 148 -9.06 -11.49 10.97
CA LEU A 148 -9.93 -10.83 10.02
C LEU A 148 -11.29 -10.62 10.71
N LYS A 149 -11.83 -9.39 10.67
CA LYS A 149 -13.17 -9.10 11.19
C LYS A 149 -14.03 -8.52 10.07
N MET A 150 -15.29 -8.93 10.01
CA MET A 150 -16.26 -8.25 9.17
C MET A 150 -16.49 -6.84 9.71
N ALA A 151 -16.43 -5.85 8.83
CA ALA A 151 -16.93 -4.52 9.14
C ALA A 151 -18.44 -4.54 8.86
N VAL A 152 -19.25 -4.65 9.92
CA VAL A 152 -20.70 -4.44 9.81
C VAL A 152 -20.92 -2.93 9.72
N ILE A 153 -21.42 -2.46 8.58
CA ILE A 153 -21.91 -1.09 8.40
C ILE A 153 -23.43 -1.13 8.49
#